data_AF-A0A660QX89-F1
#
_entry.id   AF-A0A660QX89-F1
#
_cell.length_a   1.000
_cell.length_b   1.000
_cell.length_c   1.000
_cell.angle_alpha   90.00
_cell.angle_beta   90.00
_cell.angle_gamma   90.00
#
_symmetry.space_group_name_H-M   'P 1'
#
loop_
_entity.id
_entity.type
_entity.pdbx_description
1 polymer ?
#
loop_
_entity_poly.entity_id
_entity_poly.type
_entity_poly.pdbx_seq_one_letter_code
_entity_poly.pdbx_strand_id
1 'polypeptide(L)'
;MKRLIKKSRKVVKGMPSAVVLSILIHAALFLLAGMLVVFTVVKKEEKKFIPPKAVERPKMKLKKPKVKVKKTSKPKPTTRIVTKVNRASMPDIQLPEMSGMGGEGLGSGVGGFDMMPDLSEITVLGSGQSIGNDFVGTFYDFKRDRSGRHLSGFTPWSMSSGLQYWGMVGKFLQSGWKTSRFARYYRSTRNLYATTFVTPPINSIIAPLAFGDAEAGGSFWVVHYKGQLVCPATHTNGITFRFRGQGDDFLIVRVDGEIVLGSAWPDGVVDATVVGSLWDSTSADSLKYFMGNNRIEVGDWITLEPSEALDMEVLIGDWGGASSFLLTIEEEGVEYGRNRQGGPILPAFKTAEPSHDLLDAIYTRLREGELCMTNGPVFSDYDTSGGGAVAFSEPEEKIAPPEPDTSGEPEIRTWTLEGGRTVEAEFVTLIGTKAVLRNAAGKIKKVLLEQLSDEDREYIELACPPVFNINFSKKDRQQLFSGRYPRSPEIQGFYGVRFKQSSPGIYNHELQVEMFVIGQQNSRLTGKYILLDRQKTVFTPTRENQRSYEFHSGRKVVLTGGIRQGCDYHGYLVTLTDVRGVTVAVETSHKWLAENLENLKELKVGNYMDKKSCKRTFPTRPKKSGRY
;
A
#
# COMPACT_ATOMS: atom_id res chain seq x y z
N MET A 1 19.12 11.15 -103.82
CA MET A 1 18.28 11.97 -102.91
C MET A 1 17.08 11.14 -102.45
N LYS A 2 16.68 11.28 -101.18
CA LYS A 2 15.56 10.66 -100.45
C LYS A 2 15.82 9.34 -99.71
N ARG A 3 15.53 9.44 -98.41
CA ARG A 3 15.69 8.52 -97.27
C ARG A 3 14.46 7.61 -97.21
N LEU A 4 14.63 6.30 -96.97
CA LEU A 4 13.53 5.40 -96.60
C LEU A 4 13.90 4.62 -95.33
N ILE A 5 13.08 4.86 -94.32
CA ILE A 5 13.14 4.34 -92.96
C ILE A 5 12.56 2.92 -92.96
N LYS A 6 13.31 1.94 -92.44
CA LYS A 6 12.81 0.57 -92.21
C LYS A 6 12.53 0.38 -90.72
N LYS A 7 11.24 0.21 -90.36
CA LYS A 7 10.79 -0.20 -89.02
C LYS A 7 11.18 -1.67 -88.78
N SER A 8 11.93 -1.94 -87.70
CA SER A 8 12.13 -3.31 -87.20
C SER A 8 11.10 -3.64 -86.12
N ARG A 9 10.47 -4.81 -86.25
CA ARG A 9 9.43 -5.34 -85.37
C ARG A 9 10.11 -5.88 -84.10
N LYS A 10 9.75 -5.36 -82.92
CA LYS A 10 10.23 -5.86 -81.62
C LYS A 10 9.72 -7.28 -81.38
N VAL A 11 10.64 -8.22 -81.18
CA VAL A 11 10.36 -9.56 -80.64
C VAL A 11 10.33 -9.45 -79.12
N VAL A 12 9.19 -9.76 -78.51
CA VAL A 12 9.03 -9.87 -77.07
C VAL A 12 9.73 -11.16 -76.63
N LYS A 13 10.84 -11.04 -75.88
CA LYS A 13 11.49 -12.20 -75.25
C LYS A 13 10.62 -12.65 -74.08
N GLY A 14 10.06 -13.86 -74.20
CA GLY A 14 9.39 -14.56 -73.10
C GLY A 14 10.34 -14.79 -71.93
N MET A 15 9.75 -14.92 -70.74
CA MET A 15 10.48 -15.10 -69.48
C MET A 15 11.37 -16.36 -69.54
N PRO A 16 12.63 -16.30 -69.06
CA PRO A 16 13.52 -17.46 -69.07
C PRO A 16 12.89 -18.63 -68.31
N SER A 17 13.00 -19.85 -68.85
CA SER A 17 12.45 -21.08 -68.28
C SER A 17 12.83 -21.31 -66.80
N ALA A 18 14.01 -20.85 -66.39
CA ALA A 18 14.48 -20.91 -65.00
C ALA A 18 13.63 -20.06 -64.03
N VAL A 19 13.11 -18.92 -64.48
CA VAL A 19 12.25 -18.04 -63.66
C VAL A 19 10.87 -18.67 -63.49
N VAL A 20 10.33 -19.26 -64.55
CA VAL A 20 9.06 -20.00 -64.50
C VAL A 20 9.16 -21.20 -63.56
N LEU A 21 10.29 -21.94 -63.62
CA LEU A 21 10.54 -23.07 -62.73
C LEU A 21 10.66 -22.63 -61.26
N SER A 22 11.36 -21.53 -60.99
CA SER A 22 11.48 -20.98 -59.63
C SER A 22 10.13 -20.54 -59.06
N ILE A 23 9.29 -19.90 -59.87
CA ILE A 23 7.93 -19.50 -59.47
C ILE A 23 7.07 -20.72 -59.17
N LEU A 24 7.15 -21.78 -59.99
CA LEU A 24 6.42 -23.03 -59.75
C LEU A 24 6.85 -23.72 -58.46
N ILE A 25 8.16 -23.74 -58.15
CA ILE A 25 8.68 -24.32 -56.91
C ILE A 25 8.19 -23.53 -55.69
N HIS A 26 8.23 -22.19 -55.74
CA HIS A 26 7.75 -21.36 -54.63
C HIS A 26 6.23 -21.48 -54.45
N ALA A 27 5.46 -21.54 -55.54
CA ALA A 27 4.01 -21.76 -55.47
C ALA A 27 3.66 -23.13 -54.88
N ALA A 28 4.40 -24.18 -55.25
CA ALA A 28 4.24 -25.51 -54.68
C ALA A 28 4.56 -25.54 -53.18
N LEU A 29 5.65 -24.90 -52.75
CA LEU A 29 6.01 -24.80 -51.33
C LEU A 29 4.96 -24.03 -50.52
N PHE A 30 4.41 -22.95 -51.07
CA PHE A 30 3.35 -22.17 -50.42
C PHE A 30 2.05 -22.97 -50.28
N LEU A 31 1.68 -23.76 -51.29
CA LEU A 31 0.51 -24.65 -51.22
C LEU A 31 0.70 -25.77 -50.19
N LEU A 32 1.91 -26.34 -50.10
CA LEU A 32 2.23 -27.42 -49.17
C LEU A 32 2.21 -26.92 -47.72
N ALA A 33 2.78 -25.72 -47.47
CA ALA A 33 2.72 -25.06 -46.16
C ALA A 33 1.27 -24.68 -45.78
N GLY A 34 0.49 -24.15 -46.73
CA GLY A 34 -0.92 -23.83 -46.52
C GLY A 34 -1.77 -25.06 -46.17
N MET A 35 -1.56 -26.20 -46.84
CA MET A 35 -2.24 -27.46 -46.51
C MET A 35 -1.88 -27.98 -45.11
N LEU A 36 -0.61 -27.89 -44.69
CA LEU A 36 -0.18 -28.35 -43.37
C LEU A 36 -0.76 -27.51 -42.21
N VAL A 37 -0.93 -26.20 -42.40
CA VAL A 37 -1.46 -25.29 -41.37
C VAL A 37 -2.99 -25.37 -41.24
N VAL A 38 -3.72 -25.63 -42.33
CA VAL A 38 -5.20 -25.68 -42.28
C VAL A 38 -5.74 -26.93 -41.58
N PHE A 39 -4.99 -28.03 -41.54
CA PHE A 39 -5.43 -29.28 -40.89
C PHE A 39 -5.01 -29.44 -39.42
N THR A 40 -4.30 -28.47 -38.81
CA THR A 40 -3.89 -28.52 -37.39
C THR A 40 -4.70 -27.61 -36.47
N VAL A 41 -5.87 -27.14 -36.91
CA VAL A 41 -6.85 -26.54 -35.98
C VAL A 41 -7.37 -27.64 -35.06
N VAL A 42 -6.72 -27.76 -33.89
CA VAL A 42 -7.19 -28.58 -32.77
C VAL A 42 -8.62 -28.11 -32.44
N LYS A 43 -9.61 -28.90 -32.85
CA LYS A 43 -10.96 -28.78 -32.32
C LYS A 43 -10.87 -29.06 -30.82
N LYS A 44 -10.86 -28.01 -29.98
CA LYS A 44 -11.05 -28.18 -28.54
C LYS A 44 -12.39 -28.90 -28.37
N GLU A 45 -12.34 -30.12 -27.83
CA GLU A 45 -13.55 -30.82 -27.42
C GLU A 45 -14.31 -29.93 -26.43
N GLU A 46 -15.60 -29.72 -26.67
CA GLU A 46 -16.47 -29.04 -25.70
C GLU A 46 -16.43 -29.83 -24.39
N LYS A 47 -15.86 -29.22 -23.35
CA LYS A 47 -15.89 -29.79 -22.00
C LYS A 47 -17.34 -29.88 -21.52
N LYS A 48 -17.96 -31.04 -21.66
CA LYS A 48 -19.20 -31.37 -20.94
C LYS A 48 -18.88 -31.44 -19.45
N PHE A 49 -19.43 -30.50 -18.69
CA PHE A 49 -19.37 -30.53 -17.24
C PHE A 49 -20.17 -31.73 -16.73
N ILE A 50 -19.45 -32.75 -16.25
CA ILE A 50 -20.05 -33.80 -15.42
C ILE A 50 -19.75 -33.37 -13.97
N PRO A 51 -20.76 -32.95 -13.19
CA PRO A 51 -20.53 -32.63 -11.79
C PRO A 51 -19.93 -33.84 -11.08
N PRO A 52 -18.87 -33.65 -10.25
CA PRO A 52 -18.29 -34.76 -9.50
C PRO A 52 -19.38 -35.36 -8.60
N LYS A 53 -19.43 -36.70 -8.52
CA LYS A 53 -20.32 -37.39 -7.56
C LYS A 53 -20.02 -36.83 -6.16
N ALA A 54 -21.06 -36.37 -5.48
CA ALA A 54 -20.95 -35.85 -4.13
C ALA A 54 -20.26 -36.90 -3.25
N VAL A 55 -19.09 -36.55 -2.72
CA VAL A 55 -18.39 -37.39 -1.75
C VAL A 55 -19.23 -37.41 -0.48
N GLU A 56 -19.83 -38.55 -0.15
CA GLU A 56 -20.48 -38.75 1.14
C GLU A 56 -19.41 -38.73 2.24
N ARG A 57 -19.22 -37.57 2.84
CA ARG A 57 -18.35 -37.42 4.01
C ARG A 57 -18.96 -38.19 5.19
N PRO A 58 -18.20 -39.05 5.88
CA PRO A 58 -18.68 -39.68 7.10
C PRO A 58 -19.07 -38.61 8.13
N LYS A 59 -20.36 -38.47 8.43
CA LYS A 59 -20.83 -37.57 9.49
C LYS A 59 -20.38 -38.13 10.84
N MET A 60 -19.41 -37.46 11.47
CA MET A 60 -19.00 -37.77 12.84
C MET A 60 -20.18 -37.50 13.79
N LYS A 61 -20.63 -38.55 14.51
CA LYS A 61 -21.64 -38.39 15.57
C LYS A 61 -20.99 -37.67 16.76
N LEU A 62 -21.27 -36.38 16.91
CA LEU A 62 -20.87 -35.59 18.07
C LEU A 62 -21.41 -36.23 19.35
N LYS A 63 -20.53 -36.77 20.20
CA LYS A 63 -20.88 -37.14 21.57
C LYS A 63 -20.96 -35.85 22.38
N LYS A 64 -22.18 -35.46 22.77
CA LYS A 64 -22.40 -34.32 23.67
C LYS A 64 -21.65 -34.56 25.00
N PRO A 65 -20.80 -33.62 25.46
CA PRO A 65 -20.17 -33.69 26.77
C PRO A 65 -21.26 -33.66 27.85
N LYS A 66 -21.33 -34.70 28.70
CA LYS A 66 -22.17 -34.68 29.90
C LYS A 66 -21.46 -33.90 31.00
N VAL A 67 -21.64 -32.58 31.03
CA VAL A 67 -21.18 -31.75 32.15
C VAL A 67 -22.21 -31.82 33.28
N LYS A 68 -21.84 -32.40 34.42
CA LYS A 68 -22.65 -32.33 35.65
C LYS A 68 -22.45 -30.94 36.27
N VAL A 69 -23.41 -30.06 36.06
CA VAL A 69 -23.45 -28.75 36.72
C VAL A 69 -23.84 -28.96 38.19
N LYS A 70 -22.91 -28.69 39.12
CA LYS A 70 -23.25 -28.52 40.54
C LYS A 70 -23.84 -27.12 40.72
N LYS A 71 -25.15 -27.05 41.02
CA LYS A 71 -25.81 -25.83 41.51
C LYS A 71 -25.42 -25.61 42.98
N THR A 72 -24.84 -24.45 43.29
CA THR A 72 -24.92 -23.63 44.52
C THR A 72 -23.72 -22.67 44.46
N SER A 73 -23.79 -21.35 44.59
CA SER A 73 -24.50 -20.54 45.58
C SER A 73 -24.48 -19.06 45.10
N LYS A 74 -25.47 -18.28 45.53
CA LYS A 74 -25.66 -16.86 45.19
C LYS A 74 -24.44 -16.00 45.59
N PRO A 75 -24.12 -14.92 44.86
CA PRO A 75 -23.02 -14.02 45.21
C PRO A 75 -23.36 -13.18 46.44
N LYS A 76 -22.41 -13.05 47.38
CA LYS A 76 -22.48 -12.08 48.49
C LYS A 76 -22.05 -10.68 47.99
N PRO A 77 -22.63 -9.60 48.53
CA PRO A 77 -22.33 -8.24 48.10
C PRO A 77 -20.95 -7.76 48.56
N THR A 78 -20.43 -6.82 47.78
CA THR A 78 -19.17 -6.09 47.86
C THR A 78 -18.86 -5.46 49.22
N THR A 79 -17.64 -5.68 49.70
CA THR A 79 -16.99 -4.81 50.69
C THR A 79 -15.66 -4.29 50.16
N ARG A 80 -15.63 -2.97 50.00
CA ARG A 80 -14.49 -2.06 49.83
C ARG A 80 -13.48 -2.27 50.97
N ILE A 81 -12.16 -2.27 50.71
CA ILE A 81 -11.09 -1.73 51.57
C ILE A 81 -9.75 -1.69 50.80
N VAL A 82 -8.99 -0.68 51.19
CA VAL A 82 -7.85 0.02 50.60
C VAL A 82 -6.50 -0.66 50.94
N THR A 83 -5.55 -0.56 49.99
CA THR A 83 -4.07 -0.67 50.10
C THR A 83 -3.41 -1.81 50.89
N LYS A 84 -2.57 -2.58 50.20
CA LYS A 84 -1.13 -2.71 50.53
C LYS A 84 -0.35 -3.32 49.38
N VAL A 85 0.72 -2.63 48.98
CA VAL A 85 1.70 -3.08 48.00
C VAL A 85 2.55 -4.18 48.66
N ASN A 86 2.63 -5.34 48.01
CA ASN A 86 3.67 -6.33 48.26
C ASN A 86 4.27 -6.74 46.90
N ARG A 87 5.52 -6.40 46.66
CA ARG A 87 6.36 -6.99 45.60
C ARG A 87 7.06 -8.21 46.18
N ALA A 88 6.87 -9.39 45.60
CA ALA A 88 7.96 -10.30 45.18
C ALA A 88 7.43 -11.65 44.64
N SER A 89 8.25 -12.21 43.73
CA SER A 89 8.31 -13.55 43.14
C SER A 89 7.27 -13.95 42.08
N MET A 90 7.71 -13.95 40.82
CA MET A 90 7.03 -14.58 39.69
C MET A 90 7.13 -16.11 39.77
N PRO A 91 6.05 -16.82 39.41
CA PRO A 91 6.12 -18.11 38.75
C PRO A 91 5.48 -18.08 37.35
N ASP A 92 6.04 -18.94 36.50
CA ASP A 92 5.78 -19.23 35.09
C ASP A 92 4.31 -19.14 34.63
N ILE A 93 4.04 -18.32 33.61
CA ILE A 93 2.73 -18.25 32.94
C ILE A 93 2.87 -18.96 31.59
N GLN A 94 2.35 -20.18 31.52
CA GLN A 94 2.04 -20.84 30.26
C GLN A 94 0.87 -20.08 29.60
N LEU A 95 1.12 -19.54 28.40
CA LEU A 95 0.09 -18.88 27.60
C LEU A 95 -0.88 -19.93 27.03
N PRO A 96 -2.20 -19.81 27.24
CA PRO A 96 -3.19 -20.52 26.44
C PRO A 96 -3.30 -19.86 25.06
N GLU A 97 -3.51 -20.69 24.03
CA GLU A 97 -3.80 -20.31 22.65
C GLU A 97 -4.93 -19.26 22.58
N MET A 98 -4.65 -18.09 21.99
CA MET A 98 -5.66 -17.06 21.74
C MET A 98 -6.48 -17.41 20.50
N SER A 99 -7.58 -18.13 20.72
CA SER A 99 -8.69 -18.23 19.77
C SER A 99 -9.84 -17.34 20.22
N GLY A 100 -10.23 -16.37 19.38
CA GLY A 100 -11.55 -15.73 19.44
C GLY A 100 -11.57 -14.34 20.08
N MET A 101 -11.49 -13.30 19.25
CA MET A 101 -11.97 -11.97 19.61
C MET A 101 -12.97 -11.52 18.54
N GLY A 102 -14.24 -11.85 18.80
CA GLY A 102 -15.40 -11.38 18.06
C GLY A 102 -16.55 -11.21 19.05
N GLY A 103 -17.12 -10.01 19.09
CA GLY A 103 -18.45 -9.76 19.66
C GLY A 103 -18.51 -9.00 20.99
N GLU A 104 -19.04 -7.79 20.90
CA GLU A 104 -19.91 -7.09 21.87
C GLU A 104 -19.30 -6.37 23.09
N GLY A 105 -19.30 -5.03 23.00
CA GLY A 105 -19.79 -4.19 24.10
C GLY A 105 -18.81 -3.24 24.79
N LEU A 106 -18.38 -2.17 24.12
CA LEU A 106 -17.98 -0.92 24.80
C LEU A 106 -18.47 0.29 24.00
N GLY A 107 -19.71 0.70 24.28
CA GLY A 107 -20.22 2.02 23.95
C GLY A 107 -20.00 3.00 25.11
N SER A 108 -19.90 4.28 24.74
CA SER A 108 -19.96 5.50 25.57
C SER A 108 -18.63 6.15 25.95
N GLY A 109 -18.27 7.16 25.13
CA GLY A 109 -17.77 8.45 25.62
C GLY A 109 -16.31 8.52 26.07
N VAL A 110 -15.48 9.10 25.17
CA VAL A 110 -14.35 10.02 25.39
C VAL A 110 -13.17 9.65 24.49
N GLY A 111 -12.91 10.54 23.51
CA GLY A 111 -11.59 10.81 22.96
C GLY A 111 -11.00 9.72 22.05
N GLY A 112 -10.88 10.03 20.76
CA GLY A 112 -10.25 9.19 19.74
C GLY A 112 -8.93 8.57 20.21
N PHE A 113 -9.01 7.30 20.59
CA PHE A 113 -7.90 6.37 20.61
C PHE A 113 -7.94 5.59 19.31
N ASP A 114 -7.53 6.23 18.23
CA ASP A 114 -6.99 5.50 17.10
C ASP A 114 -5.55 5.16 17.48
N MET A 115 -5.38 4.07 18.24
CA MET A 115 -4.10 3.38 18.41
C MET A 115 -3.72 2.69 17.09
N MET A 116 -3.62 3.47 16.01
CA MET A 116 -3.15 2.98 14.74
C MET A 116 -1.63 3.14 14.67
N PRO A 117 -0.87 2.05 14.47
CA PRO A 117 0.56 2.13 14.24
C PRO A 117 0.76 2.63 12.80
N ASP A 118 1.05 3.91 12.71
CA ASP A 118 1.05 4.65 11.48
C ASP A 118 2.31 4.38 10.62
N LEU A 119 2.10 4.09 9.33
CA LEU A 119 3.06 3.63 8.27
C LEU A 119 3.50 2.15 8.32
N SER A 120 2.88 1.30 9.12
CA SER A 120 3.54 0.07 9.59
C SER A 120 3.04 -1.30 9.08
N GLU A 121 2.19 -1.42 8.05
CA GLU A 121 1.81 -2.77 7.57
C GLU A 121 2.37 -3.19 6.22
N ILE A 122 2.72 -2.28 5.29
CA ILE A 122 3.29 -2.65 3.98
C ILE A 122 4.48 -1.74 3.66
N THR A 123 5.65 -2.34 3.46
CA THR A 123 6.88 -1.65 3.06
C THR A 123 7.49 -2.34 1.85
N VAL A 124 8.46 -1.70 1.17
CA VAL A 124 9.25 -2.34 0.09
C VAL A 124 10.08 -3.54 0.57
N LEU A 125 10.19 -3.76 1.88
CA LEU A 125 10.87 -4.88 2.53
C LEU A 125 9.90 -5.95 3.05
N GLY A 126 8.60 -5.81 2.80
CA GLY A 126 7.56 -6.72 3.25
C GLY A 126 6.55 -6.07 4.20
N SER A 127 5.56 -6.87 4.58
CA SER A 127 4.44 -6.49 5.45
C SER A 127 4.63 -6.92 6.90
N GLY A 128 3.91 -6.26 7.81
CA GLY A 128 3.88 -6.65 9.23
C GLY A 128 3.09 -7.93 9.51
N GLN A 129 2.25 -8.36 8.56
CA GLN A 129 1.40 -9.55 8.65
C GLN A 129 1.69 -10.49 7.48
N SER A 130 1.60 -11.79 7.73
CA SER A 130 1.72 -12.83 6.71
C SER A 130 0.38 -13.10 6.03
N ILE A 131 0.43 -13.41 4.74
CA ILE A 131 -0.66 -13.94 3.92
C ILE A 131 -0.46 -15.43 3.57
N GLY A 132 0.53 -16.10 4.16
CA GLY A 132 0.76 -17.54 4.06
C GLY A 132 1.76 -17.98 3.00
N ASN A 133 1.91 -17.22 1.91
CA ASN A 133 2.91 -17.43 0.85
C ASN A 133 3.92 -16.28 0.81
N ASP A 134 4.56 -16.02 1.95
CA ASP A 134 5.55 -14.95 2.08
C ASP A 134 6.90 -15.52 2.46
N PHE A 135 7.93 -14.73 2.20
CA PHE A 135 9.23 -14.91 2.77
C PHE A 135 9.34 -14.16 4.10
N VAL A 136 9.67 -14.88 5.18
CA VAL A 136 9.87 -14.31 6.51
C VAL A 136 11.25 -13.67 6.61
N GLY A 137 11.28 -12.34 6.64
CA GLY A 137 12.47 -11.52 6.78
C GLY A 137 12.90 -11.34 8.23
N THR A 138 14.15 -11.69 8.52
CA THR A 138 14.80 -11.44 9.81
C THR A 138 15.91 -10.40 9.65
N PHE A 139 15.80 -9.27 10.34
CA PHE A 139 16.77 -8.17 10.31
C PHE A 139 17.86 -8.33 11.37
N TYR A 140 19.12 -8.14 10.96
CA TYR A 140 20.28 -8.09 11.84
C TYR A 140 21.06 -6.79 11.67
N ASP A 141 21.47 -6.21 12.79
CA ASP A 141 22.27 -5.00 12.83
C ASP A 141 23.66 -5.28 13.42
N PHE A 142 24.70 -5.19 12.59
CA PHE A 142 26.08 -5.50 12.95
C PHE A 142 26.70 -4.40 13.81
N LYS A 143 26.07 -3.22 13.86
CA LYS A 143 26.51 -2.08 14.67
C LYS A 143 26.29 -2.30 16.16
N ARG A 144 25.52 -3.31 16.55
CA ARG A 144 25.09 -3.58 17.93
C ARG A 144 25.29 -5.03 18.31
N ASP A 145 25.57 -5.26 19.59
CA ASP A 145 25.55 -6.61 20.16
C ASP A 145 24.11 -7.11 20.36
N ARG A 146 23.97 -8.39 20.71
CA ARG A 146 22.66 -9.03 20.98
C ARG A 146 21.82 -8.32 22.06
N SER A 147 22.43 -7.51 22.92
CA SER A 147 21.75 -6.73 23.97
C SER A 147 21.39 -5.31 23.52
N GLY A 148 21.68 -4.96 22.26
CA GLY A 148 21.42 -3.64 21.69
C GLY A 148 22.52 -2.61 21.96
N ARG A 149 23.63 -2.98 22.62
CA ARG A 149 24.72 -2.03 22.88
C ARG A 149 25.55 -1.83 21.62
N HIS A 150 25.91 -0.57 21.35
CA HIS A 150 26.75 -0.24 20.21
C HIS A 150 28.14 -0.88 20.30
N LEU A 151 28.56 -1.50 19.20
CA LEU A 151 29.87 -2.08 19.04
C LEU A 151 30.87 -1.04 18.51
N SER A 152 32.07 -1.03 19.06
CA SER A 152 33.22 -0.32 18.46
C SER A 152 33.65 -1.01 17.16
N GLY A 153 34.30 -0.28 16.25
CA GLY A 153 34.86 -0.85 15.00
C GLY A 153 34.04 -0.61 13.73
N PHE A 154 32.77 -0.23 13.83
CA PHE A 154 31.97 0.18 12.67
C PHE A 154 31.86 1.69 12.56
N THR A 155 32.55 2.27 11.58
CA THR A 155 32.50 3.70 11.24
C THR A 155 31.89 3.84 9.84
N PRO A 156 30.82 4.63 9.68
CA PRO A 156 30.21 4.89 8.37
C PRO A 156 31.22 5.35 7.32
N TRP A 157 31.07 4.85 6.09
CA TRP A 157 31.93 5.19 4.95
C TRP A 157 33.44 4.91 5.16
N SER A 158 33.78 4.17 6.20
CA SER A 158 35.14 3.67 6.40
C SER A 158 35.32 2.37 5.63
N MET A 159 36.26 2.34 4.69
CA MET A 159 36.57 1.14 3.91
C MET A 159 36.94 -0.05 4.79
N SER A 160 37.65 0.17 5.90
CA SER A 160 37.99 -0.92 6.83
C SER A 160 36.75 -1.51 7.52
N SER A 161 35.78 -0.68 7.89
CA SER A 161 34.49 -1.15 8.41
C SER A 161 33.66 -1.88 7.35
N GLY A 162 33.70 -1.40 6.10
CA GLY A 162 33.10 -2.10 4.94
C GLY A 162 33.67 -3.50 4.75
N LEU A 163 35.00 -3.62 4.61
CA LEU A 163 35.70 -4.91 4.51
C LEU A 163 35.40 -5.84 5.68
N GLN A 164 35.31 -5.29 6.90
CA GLN A 164 34.95 -6.08 8.08
C GLN A 164 33.52 -6.61 7.97
N TYR A 165 32.56 -5.78 7.58
CA TYR A 165 31.17 -6.14 7.39
C TYR A 165 31.00 -7.17 6.27
N TRP A 166 31.50 -6.91 5.06
CA TRP A 166 31.42 -7.83 3.93
C TRP A 166 32.08 -9.17 4.23
N GLY A 167 33.24 -9.18 4.90
CA GLY A 167 33.91 -10.41 5.31
C GLY A 167 33.12 -11.24 6.34
N MET A 168 32.26 -10.61 7.14
CA MET A 168 31.33 -11.35 8.01
C MET A 168 30.17 -11.97 7.22
N VAL A 169 29.68 -11.28 6.19
CA VAL A 169 28.66 -11.81 5.28
C VAL A 169 29.22 -12.96 4.46
N GLY A 170 30.41 -12.83 3.87
CA GLY A 170 31.08 -13.92 3.16
C GLY A 170 31.28 -15.17 4.02
N LYS A 171 31.68 -15.00 5.30
CA LYS A 171 31.76 -16.11 6.27
C LYS A 171 30.40 -16.74 6.60
N PHE A 172 29.31 -15.99 6.51
CA PHE A 172 27.96 -16.54 6.63
C PHE A 172 27.62 -17.41 5.43
N LEU A 173 27.87 -16.95 4.21
CA LEU A 173 27.64 -17.74 3.00
C LEU A 173 28.49 -19.01 2.98
N GLN A 174 29.80 -18.91 3.23
CA GLN A 174 30.74 -20.04 3.33
C GLN A 174 30.35 -21.08 4.39
N SER A 175 29.56 -20.68 5.39
CA SER A 175 29.10 -21.59 6.44
C SER A 175 27.88 -22.42 6.05
N GLY A 176 27.34 -22.23 4.84
CA GLY A 176 26.04 -22.76 4.43
C GLY A 176 24.88 -22.03 5.10
N TRP A 177 24.99 -20.69 5.21
CA TRP A 177 23.92 -19.81 5.71
C TRP A 177 23.51 -20.07 7.18
N LYS A 178 24.47 -20.49 8.01
CA LYS A 178 24.23 -20.74 9.44
C LYS A 178 23.99 -19.42 10.19
N THR A 179 22.75 -19.20 10.63
CA THR A 179 22.35 -17.98 11.38
C THR A 179 23.11 -17.79 12.71
N SER A 180 23.74 -18.84 13.25
CA SER A 180 24.64 -18.74 14.40
C SER A 180 25.82 -17.79 14.15
N ARG A 181 26.21 -17.52 12.90
CA ARG A 181 27.20 -16.50 12.53
C ARG A 181 26.77 -15.07 12.90
N PHE A 182 25.46 -14.82 12.95
CA PHE A 182 24.90 -13.52 13.33
C PHE A 182 24.43 -13.45 14.78
N ALA A 183 24.46 -14.55 15.54
CA ALA A 183 23.91 -14.63 16.90
C ALA A 183 24.53 -13.66 17.94
N ARG A 184 25.70 -13.09 17.64
CA ARG A 184 26.34 -12.06 18.49
C ARG A 184 25.78 -10.65 18.26
N TYR A 185 25.12 -10.41 17.14
CA TYR A 185 24.63 -9.10 16.72
C TYR A 185 23.18 -8.90 17.14
N TYR A 186 22.75 -7.64 17.12
CA TYR A 186 21.35 -7.32 17.35
C TYR A 186 20.48 -7.93 16.26
N ARG A 187 19.35 -8.52 16.67
CA ARG A 187 18.32 -9.05 15.78
C ARG A 187 17.02 -8.36 16.16
N SER A 188 16.30 -7.81 15.17
CA SER A 188 14.98 -7.23 15.46
C SER A 188 14.03 -8.30 15.98
N THR A 189 13.17 -7.92 16.93
CA THR A 189 12.06 -8.78 17.39
C THR A 189 10.89 -8.77 16.41
N ARG A 190 10.88 -7.81 15.48
CA ARG A 190 9.88 -7.69 14.42
C ARG A 190 10.38 -8.43 13.18
N ASN A 191 9.53 -9.26 12.61
CA ASN A 191 9.73 -9.82 11.27
C ASN A 191 8.89 -9.03 10.27
N LEU A 192 9.29 -9.12 8.99
CA LEU A 192 8.46 -8.67 7.87
C LEU A 192 8.23 -9.84 6.92
N TYR A 193 7.11 -9.84 6.23
CA TYR A 193 6.68 -10.89 5.32
C TYR A 193 6.70 -10.34 3.90
N ALA A 194 7.65 -10.78 3.08
CA ALA A 194 7.85 -10.26 1.73
C ALA A 194 7.28 -11.21 0.68
N THR A 195 6.45 -10.67 -0.20
CA THR A 195 5.96 -11.38 -1.40
C THR A 195 6.77 -11.09 -2.65
N THR A 196 7.68 -10.12 -2.60
CA THR A 196 8.55 -9.69 -3.70
C THR A 196 9.81 -9.03 -3.15
N PHE A 197 10.89 -9.02 -3.93
CA PHE A 197 12.16 -8.39 -3.58
C PHE A 197 12.44 -7.23 -4.53
N VAL A 198 11.57 -6.21 -4.47
CA VAL A 198 11.66 -4.98 -5.26
C VAL A 198 11.73 -3.78 -4.34
N THR A 199 12.96 -3.42 -3.96
CA THR A 199 13.34 -2.18 -3.30
C THR A 199 14.09 -1.31 -4.32
N PRO A 200 13.43 -0.33 -4.96
CA PRO A 200 14.11 0.60 -5.85
C PRO A 200 15.08 1.51 -5.08
N PRO A 201 15.95 2.28 -5.78
CA PRO A 201 16.93 3.14 -5.14
C PRO A 201 16.33 4.08 -4.08
N ILE A 202 16.64 3.80 -2.83
CA ILE A 202 16.14 4.49 -1.63
C ILE A 202 17.28 4.62 -0.61
N ASN A 203 17.12 5.47 0.39
CA ASN A 203 18.12 5.55 1.45
C ASN A 203 18.06 4.29 2.33
N SER A 204 19.23 3.74 2.65
CA SER A 204 19.43 2.54 3.46
C SER A 204 18.70 2.54 4.81
N ILE A 205 18.42 3.73 5.36
CA ILE A 205 17.65 3.91 6.59
C ILE A 205 16.27 3.24 6.55
N ILE A 206 15.74 2.95 5.34
CA ILE A 206 14.46 2.28 5.19
C ILE A 206 14.38 0.93 5.92
N ALA A 207 15.48 0.16 5.95
CA ALA A 207 15.50 -1.15 6.57
C ALA A 207 15.32 -1.11 8.09
N PRO A 208 16.19 -0.44 8.88
CA PRO A 208 15.98 -0.35 10.32
C PRO A 208 14.60 0.22 10.68
N LEU A 209 14.12 1.24 9.95
CA LEU A 209 12.80 1.83 10.20
C LEU A 209 11.65 0.83 9.96
N ALA A 210 11.68 0.09 8.84
CA ALA A 210 10.67 -0.92 8.52
C ALA A 210 10.61 -2.04 9.57
N PHE A 211 11.77 -2.40 10.12
CA PHE A 211 11.91 -3.38 11.18
C PHE A 211 11.70 -2.82 12.60
N GLY A 212 11.15 -1.60 12.72
CA GLY A 212 10.71 -1.01 13.99
C GLY A 212 11.81 -0.33 14.80
N ASP A 213 12.97 -0.06 14.21
CA ASP A 213 14.09 0.58 14.87
C ASP A 213 14.22 2.04 14.46
N ALA A 214 13.56 2.91 15.24
CA ALA A 214 13.51 4.35 14.96
C ALA A 214 14.85 5.07 15.17
N GLU A 215 15.80 4.47 15.88
CA GLU A 215 17.06 5.11 16.30
C GLU A 215 18.29 4.56 15.56
N ALA A 216 18.17 3.41 14.89
CA ALA A 216 19.26 2.83 14.14
C ALA A 216 19.58 3.61 12.85
N GLY A 217 20.87 3.73 12.53
CA GLY A 217 21.33 4.25 11.24
C GLY A 217 21.21 3.22 10.12
N GLY A 218 21.08 3.70 8.88
CA GLY A 218 21.01 2.90 7.66
C GLY A 218 22.38 2.49 7.15
N SER A 219 23.04 1.58 7.86
CA SER A 219 24.33 1.00 7.46
C SER A 219 24.62 -0.32 8.18
N PHE A 220 25.45 -1.17 7.60
CA PHE A 220 25.94 -2.42 8.20
C PHE A 220 24.82 -3.33 8.74
N TRP A 221 23.81 -3.58 7.91
CA TRP A 221 22.68 -4.44 8.25
C TRP A 221 22.46 -5.49 7.17
N VAL A 222 21.87 -6.62 7.56
CA VAL A 222 21.36 -7.62 6.60
C VAL A 222 19.93 -7.98 6.95
N VAL A 223 19.15 -8.35 5.95
CA VAL A 223 17.88 -9.04 6.11
C VAL A 223 17.99 -10.40 5.45
N HIS A 224 17.71 -11.44 6.23
CA HIS A 224 17.68 -12.81 5.76
C HIS A 224 16.22 -13.26 5.68
N TYR A 225 15.74 -13.47 4.46
CA TYR A 225 14.42 -13.95 4.13
C TYR A 225 14.43 -15.47 3.90
N LYS A 226 13.46 -16.18 4.47
CA LYS A 226 13.23 -17.62 4.25
C LYS A 226 11.79 -17.88 3.86
N GLY A 227 11.56 -18.70 2.84
CA GLY A 227 10.23 -19.03 2.36
C GLY A 227 10.27 -20.28 1.47
N GLN A 228 9.15 -20.55 0.81
CA GLN A 228 9.01 -21.63 -0.15
C GLN A 228 8.91 -21.06 -1.56
N LEU A 229 9.58 -21.71 -2.50
CA LEU A 229 9.47 -21.47 -3.92
C LEU A 229 8.62 -22.59 -4.51
N VAL A 230 7.45 -22.23 -5.02
CA VAL A 230 6.47 -23.19 -5.55
C VAL A 230 6.16 -22.90 -7.01
N CYS A 231 5.89 -23.95 -7.78
CA CYS A 231 5.46 -23.82 -9.16
C CYS A 231 4.14 -23.02 -9.24
N PRO A 232 4.05 -21.99 -10.10
CA PRO A 232 2.82 -21.23 -10.28
C PRO A 232 1.63 -22.11 -10.67
N ALA A 233 0.45 -21.86 -10.10
CA ALA A 233 -0.79 -22.56 -10.45
C ALA A 233 -1.15 -22.47 -11.96
N THR A 234 -0.63 -21.45 -12.65
CA THR A 234 -0.80 -21.26 -14.11
C THR A 234 0.09 -22.17 -14.96
N HIS A 235 1.08 -22.83 -14.37
CA HIS A 235 2.08 -23.65 -15.06
C HIS A 235 1.87 -25.14 -14.74
N THR A 236 0.80 -25.72 -15.30
CA THR A 236 0.37 -27.09 -14.99
C THR A 236 1.35 -28.19 -15.37
N ASN A 237 2.37 -27.89 -16.19
CA ASN A 237 3.40 -28.83 -16.63
C ASN A 237 4.79 -28.46 -16.09
N GLY A 238 4.85 -27.65 -15.04
CA GLY A 238 6.11 -27.10 -14.53
C GLY A 238 6.52 -25.79 -15.21
N ILE A 239 7.52 -25.14 -14.64
CA ILE A 239 8.12 -23.91 -15.17
C ILE A 239 9.65 -24.04 -15.13
N THR A 240 10.31 -23.67 -16.22
CA THR A 240 11.76 -23.44 -16.23
C THR A 240 12.02 -21.94 -16.33
N PHE A 241 12.73 -21.41 -15.35
CA PHE A 241 13.01 -19.98 -15.25
C PHE A 241 14.38 -19.75 -14.59
N ARG A 242 14.86 -18.51 -14.64
CA ARG A 242 15.99 -18.06 -13.83
C ARG A 242 15.73 -16.71 -13.22
N PHE A 243 16.41 -16.43 -12.12
CA PHE A 243 16.42 -15.11 -11.54
C PHE A 243 17.35 -14.19 -12.34
N ARG A 244 16.95 -12.93 -12.52
CA ARG A 244 17.91 -11.85 -12.80
C ARG A 244 17.75 -10.77 -11.75
N GLY A 245 18.86 -10.32 -11.17
CA GLY A 245 18.77 -9.40 -10.05
C GLY A 245 19.98 -8.51 -9.86
N GLN A 246 19.79 -7.50 -9.02
CA GLN A 246 20.84 -6.57 -8.64
C GLN A 246 20.72 -6.23 -7.15
N GLY A 247 21.86 -6.03 -6.49
CA GLY A 247 21.96 -5.57 -5.11
C GLY A 247 22.90 -4.38 -4.95
N ASP A 248 22.56 -3.52 -3.99
CA ASP A 248 23.37 -2.44 -3.46
C ASP A 248 23.19 -2.43 -1.93
N ASP A 249 24.07 -3.09 -1.16
CA ASP A 249 25.36 -3.65 -1.61
C ASP A 249 25.28 -5.02 -2.28
N PHE A 250 24.39 -5.89 -1.81
CA PHE A 250 24.26 -7.26 -2.35
C PHE A 250 22.85 -7.82 -2.22
N LEU A 251 22.49 -8.69 -3.16
CA LEU A 251 21.30 -9.52 -3.19
C LEU A 251 21.73 -10.93 -3.60
N ILE A 252 21.44 -11.92 -2.76
CA ILE A 252 21.86 -13.30 -2.98
C ILE A 252 20.64 -14.20 -2.81
N VAL A 253 20.43 -15.10 -3.77
CA VAL A 253 19.34 -16.06 -3.78
C VAL A 253 19.92 -17.46 -3.67
N ARG A 254 19.36 -18.23 -2.73
CA ARG A 254 19.65 -19.64 -2.54
C ARG A 254 18.37 -20.45 -2.72
N VAL A 255 18.44 -21.52 -3.49
CA VAL A 255 17.33 -22.45 -3.71
C VAL A 255 17.83 -23.87 -3.44
N ASP A 256 17.08 -24.62 -2.64
CA ASP A 256 17.38 -25.99 -2.23
C ASP A 256 18.84 -26.21 -1.80
N GLY A 257 19.36 -25.26 -1.01
CA GLY A 257 20.71 -25.35 -0.47
C GLY A 257 21.82 -24.80 -1.36
N GLU A 258 21.55 -24.47 -2.62
CA GLU A 258 22.54 -23.97 -3.60
C GLU A 258 22.33 -22.50 -3.91
N ILE A 259 23.41 -21.74 -4.08
CA ILE A 259 23.33 -20.34 -4.53
C ILE A 259 23.03 -20.35 -6.03
N VAL A 260 21.96 -19.69 -6.46
CA VAL A 260 21.51 -19.63 -7.86
C VAL A 260 21.59 -18.23 -8.46
N LEU A 261 21.85 -17.22 -7.63
CA LEU A 261 22.13 -15.85 -8.03
C LEU A 261 22.92 -15.17 -6.92
N GLY A 262 24.12 -14.69 -7.22
CA GLY A 262 24.90 -13.80 -6.36
C GLY A 262 25.11 -12.45 -7.04
N SER A 263 24.44 -11.40 -6.55
CA SER A 263 24.68 -10.04 -7.02
C SER A 263 25.30 -9.21 -5.91
N ALA A 264 26.45 -8.59 -6.21
CA ALA A 264 27.15 -7.69 -5.32
C ALA A 264 27.59 -6.43 -6.09
N TRP A 265 27.96 -5.38 -5.36
CA TRP A 265 28.47 -4.16 -5.96
C TRP A 265 29.71 -4.44 -6.84
N PRO A 266 29.72 -4.01 -8.12
CA PRO A 266 30.72 -4.45 -9.10
C PRO A 266 32.00 -3.61 -9.06
N ASP A 267 32.48 -3.27 -7.87
CA ASP A 267 33.77 -2.58 -7.68
C ASP A 267 34.96 -3.56 -7.52
N GLY A 268 34.68 -4.86 -7.61
CA GLY A 268 35.64 -5.95 -7.43
C GLY A 268 36.02 -6.24 -5.98
N VAL A 269 35.65 -5.38 -5.03
CA VAL A 269 35.94 -5.57 -3.60
C VAL A 269 34.76 -6.25 -2.91
N VAL A 270 33.55 -5.71 -3.07
CA VAL A 270 32.34 -6.24 -2.42
C VAL A 270 32.07 -7.63 -2.95
N ASP A 271 32.05 -7.78 -4.27
CA ASP A 271 31.86 -9.05 -4.95
C ASP A 271 32.85 -10.13 -4.48
N ALA A 272 34.16 -9.87 -4.59
CA ALA A 272 35.20 -10.82 -4.18
C ALA A 272 35.15 -11.20 -2.69
N THR A 273 34.64 -10.30 -1.83
CA THR A 273 34.60 -10.53 -0.38
C THR A 273 33.30 -11.23 0.06
N VAL A 274 32.18 -10.93 -0.58
CA VAL A 274 30.86 -11.46 -0.23
C VAL A 274 30.58 -12.75 -0.99
N VAL A 275 30.51 -12.67 -2.33
CA VAL A 275 30.18 -13.81 -3.21
C VAL A 275 31.44 -14.59 -3.55
N GLY A 276 32.42 -13.92 -4.17
CA GLY A 276 33.69 -14.51 -4.57
C GLY A 276 33.48 -15.82 -5.36
N SER A 277 34.33 -16.82 -5.10
CA SER A 277 34.25 -18.10 -5.80
C SER A 277 33.08 -19.01 -5.36
N LEU A 278 32.12 -18.51 -4.58
CA LEU A 278 30.97 -19.31 -4.13
C LEU A 278 29.95 -19.49 -5.25
N TRP A 279 29.87 -18.55 -6.18
CA TRP A 279 28.95 -18.58 -7.30
C TRP A 279 29.41 -17.58 -8.38
N ASP A 280 29.29 -17.97 -9.64
CA ASP A 280 29.55 -17.11 -10.80
C ASP A 280 28.46 -17.35 -11.87
N SER A 281 28.03 -16.29 -12.56
CA SER A 281 27.09 -16.40 -13.67
C SER A 281 27.73 -17.09 -14.88
N THR A 282 27.01 -18.04 -15.47
CA THR A 282 27.39 -18.67 -16.76
C THR A 282 26.89 -17.90 -17.97
N SER A 283 26.11 -16.83 -17.79
CA SER A 283 25.48 -16.10 -18.89
C SER A 283 26.37 -14.97 -19.43
N ALA A 284 26.53 -14.92 -20.75
CA ALA A 284 27.18 -13.78 -21.42
C ALA A 284 26.42 -12.45 -21.31
N ASP A 285 25.17 -12.47 -20.83
CA ASP A 285 24.37 -11.26 -20.59
C ASP A 285 24.50 -10.74 -19.15
N SER A 286 25.27 -11.40 -18.27
CA SER A 286 25.54 -10.88 -16.93
C SER A 286 26.26 -9.54 -16.98
N LEU A 287 25.85 -8.63 -16.09
CA LEU A 287 26.38 -7.27 -15.96
C LEU A 287 26.31 -6.41 -17.23
N LYS A 288 25.48 -6.79 -18.21
CA LYS A 288 25.34 -6.09 -19.49
C LYS A 288 24.40 -4.88 -19.43
N TYR A 289 23.34 -4.98 -18.64
CA TYR A 289 22.28 -3.99 -18.55
C TYR A 289 22.15 -3.43 -17.14
N PHE A 290 21.78 -2.16 -17.01
CA PHE A 290 21.44 -1.55 -15.72
C PHE A 290 19.98 -1.79 -15.35
N MET A 291 19.74 -2.04 -14.06
CA MET A 291 18.43 -2.06 -13.41
C MET A 291 18.56 -1.38 -12.04
N GLY A 292 17.73 -0.36 -11.75
CA GLY A 292 17.92 0.45 -10.55
C GLY A 292 19.17 1.33 -10.64
N ASN A 293 20.13 1.13 -9.73
CA ASN A 293 21.38 1.87 -9.70
C ASN A 293 22.64 1.02 -10.00
N ASN A 294 22.45 -0.27 -10.30
CA ASN A 294 23.54 -1.20 -10.57
C ASN A 294 23.26 -2.02 -11.86
N ARG A 295 24.25 -2.79 -12.30
CA ARG A 295 24.13 -3.76 -13.40
C ARG A 295 23.51 -5.05 -12.88
N ILE A 296 22.70 -5.68 -13.73
CA ILE A 296 21.96 -6.90 -13.40
C ILE A 296 22.81 -8.15 -13.60
N GLU A 297 22.82 -9.04 -12.61
CA GLU A 297 23.35 -10.40 -12.72
C GLU A 297 22.29 -11.35 -13.25
N VAL A 298 22.74 -12.39 -13.97
CA VAL A 298 21.89 -13.43 -14.53
C VAL A 298 22.15 -14.72 -13.76
N GLY A 299 21.10 -15.27 -13.15
CA GLY A 299 21.16 -16.47 -12.34
C GLY A 299 21.15 -17.77 -13.16
N ASP A 300 21.18 -18.88 -12.43
CA ASP A 300 21.09 -20.21 -13.00
C ASP A 300 19.64 -20.58 -13.35
N TRP A 301 19.48 -21.47 -14.33
CA TRP A 301 18.18 -22.04 -14.69
C TRP A 301 17.70 -23.02 -13.61
N ILE A 302 16.42 -22.90 -13.27
CA ILE A 302 15.72 -23.68 -12.25
C ILE A 302 14.45 -24.22 -12.91
N THR A 303 14.18 -25.51 -12.71
CA THR A 303 12.91 -26.13 -13.10
C THR A 303 12.12 -26.45 -11.83
N LEU A 304 10.88 -25.98 -11.78
CA LEU A 304 9.92 -26.33 -10.72
C LEU A 304 8.84 -27.23 -11.29
N GLU A 305 8.71 -28.40 -10.71
CA GLU A 305 7.60 -29.31 -11.01
C GLU A 305 6.34 -28.91 -10.20
N PRO A 306 5.14 -29.14 -10.73
CA PRO A 306 3.91 -28.89 -9.98
C PRO A 306 3.86 -29.70 -8.69
N SER A 307 3.40 -29.09 -7.59
CA SER A 307 3.26 -29.71 -6.26
C SER A 307 4.57 -30.00 -5.51
N GLU A 308 5.72 -29.66 -6.08
CA GLU A 308 7.00 -29.70 -5.38
C GLU A 308 7.38 -28.29 -4.94
N ALA A 309 7.59 -28.12 -3.63
CA ALA A 309 8.07 -26.88 -3.04
C ALA A 309 9.56 -27.00 -2.77
N LEU A 310 10.33 -25.99 -3.17
CA LEU A 310 11.76 -25.89 -2.84
C LEU A 310 11.96 -24.83 -1.76
N ASP A 311 12.85 -25.10 -0.81
CA ASP A 311 13.30 -24.08 0.13
C ASP A 311 14.00 -22.95 -0.64
N MET A 312 13.61 -21.71 -0.37
CA MET A 312 14.29 -20.53 -0.94
C MET A 312 14.64 -19.53 0.15
N GLU A 313 15.88 -19.05 0.08
CA GLU A 313 16.40 -18.02 0.97
C GLU A 313 16.89 -16.82 0.14
N VAL A 314 16.62 -15.61 0.62
CA VAL A 314 17.12 -14.38 0.01
C VAL A 314 17.85 -13.56 1.07
N LEU A 315 19.09 -13.20 0.78
CA LEU A 315 19.90 -12.33 1.63
C LEU A 315 20.10 -10.99 0.94
N ILE A 316 19.69 -9.91 1.60
CA ILE A 316 20.01 -8.55 1.20
C ILE A 316 20.78 -7.85 2.31
N GLY A 317 21.62 -6.89 1.96
CA GLY A 317 22.33 -6.10 2.95
C GLY A 317 23.01 -4.90 2.35
N ASP A 318 23.36 -3.97 3.23
CA ASP A 318 23.93 -2.68 2.82
C ASP A 318 24.86 -2.13 3.90
N TRP A 319 26.03 -1.65 3.49
CA TRP A 319 26.98 -0.92 4.32
C TRP A 319 26.59 0.55 4.54
N GLY A 320 25.66 1.10 3.76
CA GLY A 320 24.96 2.36 4.01
C GLY A 320 25.01 3.40 2.89
N GLY A 321 24.10 4.38 2.98
CA GLY A 321 23.92 5.41 1.96
C GLY A 321 22.65 5.17 1.15
N ALA A 322 22.78 4.93 -0.15
CA ALA A 322 21.68 4.44 -0.99
C ALA A 322 21.69 2.91 -0.98
N SER A 323 20.51 2.31 -1.10
CA SER A 323 20.31 0.88 -1.19
C SER A 323 19.32 0.56 -2.30
N SER A 324 19.49 -0.56 -2.99
CA SER A 324 18.61 -1.01 -4.06
C SER A 324 18.67 -2.52 -4.21
N PHE A 325 17.53 -3.21 -4.18
CA PHE A 325 17.43 -4.66 -4.28
C PHE A 325 16.31 -4.97 -5.25
N LEU A 326 16.63 -5.53 -6.42
CA LEU A 326 15.63 -5.79 -7.44
C LEU A 326 15.82 -7.22 -7.95
N LEU A 327 14.80 -8.05 -7.78
CA LEU A 327 14.76 -9.44 -8.25
C LEU A 327 13.65 -9.63 -9.28
N THR A 328 14.02 -10.15 -10.43
CA THR A 328 13.14 -10.40 -11.58
C THR A 328 13.26 -11.83 -12.08
N ILE A 329 12.32 -12.22 -12.93
CA ILE A 329 12.20 -13.58 -13.48
C ILE A 329 12.30 -13.53 -14.98
N GLU A 330 13.13 -14.41 -15.53
CA GLU A 330 13.16 -14.74 -16.96
C GLU A 330 12.74 -16.20 -17.12
N GLU A 331 11.64 -16.40 -17.83
CA GLU A 331 11.11 -17.71 -18.17
C GLU A 331 11.73 -18.19 -19.48
N GLU A 332 12.03 -19.48 -19.56
CA GLU A 332 12.63 -20.07 -20.74
C GLU A 332 11.69 -19.97 -21.95
N GLY A 333 12.22 -19.49 -23.08
CA GLY A 333 11.46 -19.38 -24.32
C GLY A 333 10.47 -18.22 -24.39
N VAL A 334 10.34 -17.39 -23.36
CA VAL A 334 9.46 -16.21 -23.36
C VAL A 334 10.18 -14.98 -23.89
N GLU A 335 9.54 -14.28 -24.82
CA GLU A 335 10.04 -12.99 -25.32
C GLU A 335 9.51 -11.82 -24.47
N TYR A 336 10.41 -10.93 -24.09
CA TYR A 336 10.10 -9.75 -23.31
C TYR A 336 10.29 -8.47 -24.12
N GLY A 337 9.43 -7.48 -23.83
CA GLY A 337 9.63 -6.12 -24.32
C GLY A 337 11.01 -5.59 -23.90
N ARG A 338 11.62 -4.74 -24.72
CA ARG A 338 12.96 -4.22 -24.45
C ARG A 338 12.93 -2.83 -23.82
N ASN A 339 13.83 -2.61 -22.87
CA ASN A 339 14.10 -1.31 -22.31
C ASN A 339 14.94 -0.46 -23.28
N ARG A 340 15.24 0.78 -22.91
CA ARG A 340 16.03 1.70 -23.76
C ARG A 340 17.49 1.28 -23.99
N GLN A 341 18.03 0.40 -23.14
CA GLN A 341 19.38 -0.17 -23.30
C GLN A 341 19.34 -1.42 -24.19
N GLY A 342 18.16 -1.82 -24.68
CA GLY A 342 17.97 -3.06 -25.43
C GLY A 342 17.89 -4.32 -24.57
N GLY A 343 17.96 -4.20 -23.24
CA GLY A 343 17.77 -5.30 -22.30
C GLY A 343 16.29 -5.64 -22.09
N PRO A 344 15.97 -6.85 -21.61
CA PRO A 344 14.58 -7.26 -21.37
C PRO A 344 13.95 -6.49 -20.20
N ILE A 345 12.65 -6.16 -20.31
CA ILE A 345 11.82 -5.67 -19.21
C ILE A 345 11.17 -6.89 -18.58
N LEU A 346 11.81 -7.42 -17.55
CA LEU A 346 11.39 -8.66 -16.90
C LEU A 346 10.30 -8.41 -15.83
N PRO A 347 9.40 -9.38 -15.60
CA PRO A 347 8.51 -9.37 -14.44
C PRO A 347 9.31 -9.48 -13.13
N ALA A 348 8.86 -8.79 -12.09
CA ALA A 348 9.37 -8.99 -10.74
C ALA A 348 9.08 -10.42 -10.26
N PHE A 349 10.00 -10.99 -9.48
CA PHE A 349 9.67 -12.18 -8.71
C PHE A 349 8.56 -11.84 -7.70
N LYS A 350 7.50 -12.64 -7.68
CA LYS A 350 6.38 -12.46 -6.77
C LYS A 350 5.72 -13.77 -6.39
N THR A 351 5.28 -13.86 -5.14
CA THR A 351 4.49 -14.98 -4.61
C THR A 351 3.00 -14.64 -4.46
N ALA A 352 2.65 -13.36 -4.54
CA ALA A 352 1.28 -12.89 -4.64
C ALA A 352 1.21 -11.66 -5.55
N GLU A 353 0.02 -11.34 -6.05
CA GLU A 353 -0.15 -10.06 -6.75
C GLU A 353 0.07 -8.89 -5.77
N PRO A 354 0.90 -7.91 -6.13
CA PRO A 354 1.23 -6.81 -5.22
C PRO A 354 -0.01 -5.95 -5.00
N SER A 355 -0.29 -5.62 -3.73
CA SER A 355 -1.36 -4.69 -3.39
C SER A 355 -1.06 -3.30 -3.97
N HIS A 356 -2.11 -2.49 -4.14
CA HIS A 356 -1.95 -1.10 -4.59
C HIS A 356 -1.01 -0.31 -3.66
N ASP A 357 -1.11 -0.52 -2.34
CA ASP A 357 -0.27 0.14 -1.34
C ASP A 357 1.22 -0.24 -1.51
N LEU A 358 1.52 -1.50 -1.81
CA LEU A 358 2.89 -1.95 -2.11
C LEU A 358 3.40 -1.32 -3.41
N LEU A 359 2.54 -1.29 -4.44
CA LEU A 359 2.87 -0.64 -5.71
C LEU A 359 3.09 0.87 -5.54
N ASP A 360 2.35 1.56 -4.65
CA ASP A 360 2.59 2.97 -4.32
C ASP A 360 4.00 3.15 -3.73
N ALA A 361 4.38 2.30 -2.78
CA ALA A 361 5.72 2.33 -2.18
C ALA A 361 6.85 2.10 -3.22
N ILE A 362 6.65 1.15 -4.14
CA ILE A 362 7.60 0.83 -5.20
C ILE A 362 7.64 1.92 -6.27
N TYR A 363 6.51 2.31 -6.84
CA TYR A 363 6.41 3.25 -7.97
C TYR A 363 6.82 4.68 -7.63
N THR A 364 6.85 5.03 -6.35
CA THR A 364 7.44 6.31 -5.90
C THR A 364 8.91 6.44 -6.34
N ARG A 365 9.64 5.32 -6.48
CA ARG A 365 11.08 5.30 -6.78
C ARG A 365 11.44 4.47 -8.02
N LEU A 366 10.64 3.48 -8.40
CA LEU A 366 10.90 2.62 -9.56
C LEU A 366 10.68 3.37 -10.88
N ARG A 367 11.72 3.45 -11.72
CA ARG A 367 11.59 4.15 -13.01
C ARG A 367 10.71 3.38 -13.97
N GLU A 368 10.06 4.10 -14.88
CA GLU A 368 9.27 3.47 -15.94
C GLU A 368 10.12 2.63 -16.89
N GLY A 369 9.69 1.39 -17.16
CA GLY A 369 10.33 0.49 -18.11
C GLY A 369 11.66 -0.12 -17.64
N GLU A 370 11.94 -0.13 -16.33
CA GLU A 370 13.04 -0.92 -15.75
C GLU A 370 12.65 -2.39 -15.59
N LEU A 371 11.56 -2.65 -14.88
CA LEU A 371 10.94 -3.96 -14.71
C LEU A 371 9.43 -3.81 -14.68
N CYS A 372 8.72 -4.93 -14.79
CA CYS A 372 7.27 -4.98 -14.73
C CYS A 372 6.78 -5.59 -13.40
N MET A 373 5.84 -4.93 -12.73
CA MET A 373 5.24 -5.44 -11.49
C MET A 373 3.91 -6.19 -11.72
N THR A 374 3.32 -6.06 -12.89
CA THR A 374 1.91 -6.43 -13.15
C THR A 374 1.74 -7.59 -14.13
N ASN A 375 2.82 -8.23 -14.55
CA ASN A 375 2.79 -9.44 -15.39
C ASN A 375 3.74 -10.50 -14.83
N GLY A 376 3.88 -11.61 -15.56
CA GLY A 376 4.73 -12.73 -15.19
C GLY A 376 4.09 -13.70 -14.20
N PRO A 377 4.81 -14.79 -13.89
CA PRO A 377 4.32 -15.82 -12.98
C PRO A 377 4.15 -15.30 -11.55
N VAL A 378 3.17 -15.86 -10.84
CA VAL A 378 3.02 -15.75 -9.40
C VAL A 378 3.38 -17.11 -8.81
N PHE A 379 4.48 -17.17 -8.05
CA PHE A 379 5.00 -18.40 -7.46
C PHE A 379 4.15 -18.79 -6.25
N SER A 380 2.94 -19.29 -6.55
CA SER A 380 1.91 -19.79 -5.65
C SER A 380 1.18 -20.95 -6.31
N ASP A 381 0.94 -22.03 -5.57
CA ASP A 381 0.22 -23.23 -6.03
C ASP A 381 -1.31 -23.11 -5.88
N TYR A 382 -1.78 -22.06 -5.19
CA TYR A 382 -3.19 -21.67 -5.12
C TYR A 382 -3.42 -20.29 -5.73
N ASP A 383 -4.67 -20.03 -6.13
CA ASP A 383 -5.08 -18.77 -6.70
C ASP A 383 -4.97 -17.63 -5.68
N THR A 384 -4.00 -16.74 -5.88
CA THR A 384 -3.77 -15.55 -5.06
C THR A 384 -4.54 -14.33 -5.56
N SER A 385 -5.31 -14.43 -6.66
CA SER A 385 -6.12 -13.31 -7.17
C SER A 385 -7.18 -12.84 -6.18
N GLY A 386 -7.47 -13.65 -5.14
CA GLY A 386 -8.36 -13.31 -4.02
C GLY A 386 -7.68 -12.72 -2.77
N GLY A 387 -6.38 -12.41 -2.79
CA GLY A 387 -5.64 -11.93 -1.62
C GLY A 387 -6.03 -10.51 -1.17
N GLY A 388 -7.00 -10.42 -0.25
CA GLY A 388 -7.29 -9.21 0.53
C GLY A 388 -8.63 -8.52 0.28
N ALA A 389 -9.65 -9.22 -0.20
CA ALA A 389 -11.00 -8.85 0.21
C ALA A 389 -11.16 -9.36 1.64
N VAL A 390 -10.92 -8.48 2.63
CA VAL A 390 -11.63 -8.64 3.91
C VAL A 390 -13.07 -8.88 3.50
N ALA A 391 -13.62 -10.04 3.84
CA ALA A 391 -15.04 -10.27 3.70
C ALA A 391 -15.70 -9.14 4.47
N PHE A 392 -16.11 -8.10 3.75
CA PHE A 392 -17.20 -7.28 4.19
C PHE A 392 -18.30 -8.31 4.42
N SER A 393 -18.59 -8.59 5.68
CA SER A 393 -19.91 -9.06 6.05
C SER A 393 -20.87 -8.27 5.18
N GLU A 394 -21.68 -8.98 4.38
CA GLU A 394 -22.77 -8.35 3.64
C GLU A 394 -23.39 -7.32 4.58
N PRO A 395 -23.50 -6.05 4.15
CA PRO A 395 -24.13 -5.07 5.00
C PRO A 395 -25.49 -5.66 5.37
N GLU A 396 -25.73 -5.88 6.66
CA GLU A 396 -27.09 -5.95 7.17
C GLU A 396 -27.86 -4.87 6.45
N GLU A 397 -28.96 -5.28 5.81
CA GLU A 397 -29.86 -4.47 5.02
C GLU A 397 -30.13 -3.17 5.77
N LYS A 398 -29.31 -2.16 5.48
CA LYS A 398 -29.44 -0.84 6.08
C LYS A 398 -30.74 -0.33 5.50
N ILE A 399 -31.76 -0.27 6.36
CA ILE A 399 -32.93 0.56 6.15
C ILE A 399 -32.38 1.89 5.63
N ALA A 400 -32.69 2.19 4.37
CA ALA A 400 -32.23 3.42 3.75
C ALA A 400 -32.62 4.57 4.68
N PRO A 401 -31.65 5.39 5.14
CA PRO A 401 -32.01 6.69 5.69
C PRO A 401 -32.85 7.38 4.60
N PRO A 402 -33.95 8.05 4.97
CA PRO A 402 -34.71 8.83 3.98
C PRO A 402 -33.71 9.73 3.24
N GLU A 403 -33.79 9.72 1.91
CA GLU A 403 -32.99 10.63 1.09
C GLU A 403 -33.14 12.04 1.67
N PRO A 404 -32.05 12.78 1.93
CA PRO A 404 -32.19 14.19 2.25
C PRO A 404 -32.76 14.84 1.00
N ASP A 405 -34.03 15.23 1.09
CA ASP A 405 -34.69 16.02 0.09
C ASP A 405 -33.88 17.32 -0.08
N THR A 406 -33.15 17.38 -1.19
CA THR A 406 -32.35 18.54 -1.60
C THR A 406 -33.07 19.29 -2.72
N SER A 407 -34.38 19.09 -2.87
CA SER A 407 -35.21 20.01 -3.63
C SER A 407 -35.38 21.30 -2.81
N GLY A 408 -34.91 22.41 -3.36
CA GLY A 408 -35.17 23.75 -2.82
C GLY A 408 -36.62 24.18 -3.06
N GLU A 409 -37.59 23.27 -2.89
CA GLU A 409 -39.01 23.62 -2.89
C GLU A 409 -39.45 23.90 -1.45
N PRO A 410 -40.30 24.92 -1.24
CA PRO A 410 -40.80 25.23 0.09
C PRO A 410 -41.72 24.11 0.58
N GLU A 411 -41.20 23.27 1.47
CA GLU A 411 -41.97 22.20 2.09
C GLU A 411 -42.94 22.79 3.12
N ILE A 412 -44.23 22.78 2.80
CA ILE A 412 -45.30 23.16 3.74
C ILE A 412 -45.39 22.07 4.80
N ARG A 413 -45.09 22.42 6.05
CA ARG A 413 -45.20 21.51 7.21
C ARG A 413 -46.20 22.02 8.23
N THR A 414 -46.61 21.11 9.12
CA THR A 414 -47.45 21.45 10.27
C THR A 414 -46.57 21.91 11.44
N TRP A 415 -46.76 23.15 11.86
CA TRP A 415 -46.09 23.78 13.00
C TRP A 415 -46.97 23.72 14.24
N THR A 416 -46.43 23.26 15.36
CA THR A 416 -47.15 23.15 16.64
C THR A 416 -46.79 24.33 17.54
N LEU A 417 -47.80 25.15 17.83
CA LEU A 417 -47.73 26.30 18.72
C LEU A 417 -48.12 25.92 20.15
N GLU A 418 -47.72 26.78 21.09
CA GLU A 418 -48.14 26.71 22.48
C GLU A 418 -49.67 26.61 22.62
N GLY A 419 -50.10 25.65 23.45
CA GLY A 419 -51.49 25.28 23.63
C GLY A 419 -52.05 24.28 22.60
N GLY A 420 -51.19 23.59 21.83
CA GLY A 420 -51.59 22.52 20.90
C GLY A 420 -52.20 23.01 19.59
N ARG A 421 -52.11 24.31 19.28
CA ARG A 421 -52.62 24.88 18.04
C ARG A 421 -51.63 24.60 16.92
N THR A 422 -52.12 24.23 15.74
CA THR A 422 -51.27 23.94 14.59
C THR A 422 -51.42 25.00 13.48
N VAL A 423 -50.39 25.16 12.66
CA VAL A 423 -50.39 25.99 11.45
C VAL A 423 -49.68 25.25 10.35
N GLU A 424 -50.27 25.17 9.15
CA GLU A 424 -49.59 24.68 7.95
C GLU A 424 -48.91 25.84 7.23
N ALA A 425 -47.58 25.78 7.11
CA ALA A 425 -46.79 26.82 6.46
C ALA A 425 -45.40 26.32 6.04
N GLU A 426 -44.78 27.00 5.07
CA GLU A 426 -43.34 26.88 4.80
C GLU A 426 -42.55 27.73 5.82
N PHE A 427 -41.36 27.27 6.19
CA PHE A 427 -40.39 28.12 6.91
C PHE A 427 -39.67 29.02 5.90
N VAL A 428 -39.71 30.34 6.12
CA VAL A 428 -39.05 31.30 5.24
C VAL A 428 -37.68 31.67 5.77
N THR A 429 -37.60 32.11 7.03
CA THR A 429 -36.35 32.57 7.65
C THR A 429 -36.54 32.81 9.16
N LEU A 430 -35.44 32.95 9.89
CA LEU A 430 -35.41 33.36 11.29
C LEU A 430 -34.93 34.82 11.41
N ILE A 431 -35.75 35.70 12.00
CA ILE A 431 -35.37 37.10 12.27
C ILE A 431 -35.36 37.31 13.78
N GLY A 432 -34.16 37.41 14.37
CA GLY A 432 -33.99 37.46 15.82
C GLY A 432 -34.47 36.16 16.47
N THR A 433 -35.49 36.23 17.32
CA THR A 433 -36.12 35.06 17.95
C THR A 433 -37.46 34.67 17.30
N LYS A 434 -37.78 35.23 16.12
CA LYS A 434 -39.06 35.03 15.44
C LYS A 434 -38.91 34.24 14.15
N ALA A 435 -39.53 33.07 14.09
CA ALA A 435 -39.69 32.28 12.88
C ALA A 435 -40.71 32.96 11.95
N VAL A 436 -40.34 33.13 10.69
CA VAL A 436 -41.20 33.68 9.64
C VAL A 436 -41.80 32.51 8.86
N LEU A 437 -43.09 32.28 9.03
CA LEU A 437 -43.83 31.19 8.39
C LEU A 437 -44.74 31.76 7.31
N ARG A 438 -44.78 31.17 6.11
CA ARG A 438 -45.68 31.58 5.03
C ARG A 438 -46.64 30.43 4.70
N ASN A 439 -47.93 30.68 4.76
CA ASN A 439 -48.93 29.66 4.42
C ASN A 439 -49.13 29.54 2.89
N ALA A 440 -49.88 28.53 2.45
CA ALA A 440 -50.19 28.30 1.02
C ALA A 440 -50.86 29.50 0.31
N ALA A 441 -51.53 30.38 1.06
CA ALA A 441 -52.14 31.61 0.54
C ALA A 441 -51.17 32.80 0.45
N GLY A 442 -49.87 32.59 0.72
CA GLY A 442 -48.85 33.63 0.72
C GLY A 442 -48.83 34.54 1.95
N LYS A 443 -49.67 34.27 2.96
CA LYS A 443 -49.76 35.08 4.18
C LYS A 443 -48.61 34.74 5.13
N ILE A 444 -47.90 35.78 5.56
CA ILE A 444 -46.77 35.66 6.50
C ILE A 444 -47.26 35.74 7.96
N LYS A 445 -46.80 34.82 8.79
CA LYS A 445 -46.97 34.81 10.25
C LYS A 445 -45.61 34.77 10.92
N LYS A 446 -45.37 35.67 11.88
CA LYS A 446 -44.16 35.69 12.70
C LYS A 446 -44.47 35.08 14.06
N VAL A 447 -43.76 34.02 14.43
CA VAL A 447 -43.97 33.26 15.66
C VAL A 447 -42.69 33.27 16.49
N LEU A 448 -42.77 33.50 17.79
CA LEU A 448 -41.59 33.42 18.67
C LEU A 448 -41.14 31.96 18.80
N LEU A 449 -39.84 31.68 18.74
CA LEU A 449 -39.29 30.32 18.85
C LEU A 449 -39.77 29.60 20.12
N GLU A 450 -39.84 30.30 21.24
CA GLU A 450 -40.32 29.75 22.52
C GLU A 450 -41.78 29.28 22.49
N GLN A 451 -42.57 29.75 21.53
CA GLN A 451 -43.97 29.35 21.34
C GLN A 451 -44.11 28.13 20.42
N LEU A 452 -43.01 27.62 19.86
CA LEU A 452 -43.00 26.42 19.03
C LEU A 452 -42.64 25.20 19.86
N SER A 453 -43.11 24.03 19.41
CA SER A 453 -42.70 22.73 19.94
C SER A 453 -41.17 22.55 19.91
N ASP A 454 -40.64 21.65 20.74
CA ASP A 454 -39.20 21.36 20.73
C ASP A 454 -38.73 20.88 19.34
N GLU A 455 -39.53 20.04 18.68
CA GLU A 455 -39.24 19.51 17.34
C GLU A 455 -39.20 20.62 16.26
N ASP A 456 -40.16 21.56 16.29
CA ASP A 456 -40.18 22.67 15.33
C ASP A 456 -39.05 23.68 15.59
N ARG A 457 -38.66 23.87 16.85
CA ARG A 457 -37.49 24.68 17.22
C ARG A 457 -36.21 24.04 16.68
N GLU A 458 -36.01 22.75 16.93
CA GLU A 458 -34.87 21.99 16.43
C GLU A 458 -34.79 22.05 14.90
N TYR A 459 -35.91 21.89 14.19
CA TYR A 459 -35.95 22.05 12.75
C TYR A 459 -35.47 23.44 12.30
N ILE A 460 -35.95 24.51 12.92
CA ILE A 460 -35.54 25.88 12.57
C ILE A 460 -34.05 26.12 12.88
N GLU A 461 -33.57 25.65 14.03
CA GLU A 461 -32.16 25.75 14.42
C GLU A 461 -31.26 25.07 13.38
N LEU A 462 -31.59 23.83 13.01
CA LEU A 462 -30.89 23.08 11.96
C LEU A 462 -31.02 23.74 10.57
N ALA A 463 -32.16 24.34 10.24
CA ALA A 463 -32.37 25.06 8.97
C ALA A 463 -31.61 26.38 8.89
N CYS A 464 -31.18 26.95 10.02
CA CYS A 464 -30.46 28.22 10.10
C CYS A 464 -29.09 28.05 10.79
N PRO A 465 -28.14 27.30 10.18
CA PRO A 465 -26.83 27.10 10.79
C PRO A 465 -26.10 28.45 10.96
N PRO A 466 -25.40 28.65 12.08
CA PRO A 466 -24.65 29.88 12.30
C PRO A 466 -23.39 29.91 11.45
N VAL A 467 -22.80 31.10 11.31
CA VAL A 467 -21.50 31.26 10.65
C VAL A 467 -20.40 30.79 11.59
N PHE A 468 -19.51 29.95 11.07
CA PHE A 468 -18.32 29.50 11.78
C PHE A 468 -17.05 30.07 11.14
N ASN A 469 -16.14 30.57 11.97
CA ASN A 469 -14.78 30.87 11.57
C ASN A 469 -13.92 29.63 11.78
N ILE A 470 -13.36 29.10 10.69
CA ILE A 470 -12.51 27.91 10.69
C ILE A 470 -11.07 28.35 10.43
N ASN A 471 -10.14 27.99 11.32
CA ASN A 471 -8.73 28.34 11.22
C ASN A 471 -7.89 27.08 11.23
N PHE A 472 -7.34 26.72 10.08
CA PHE A 472 -6.37 25.63 9.96
C PHE A 472 -5.02 26.02 10.56
N SER A 473 -4.41 25.09 11.30
CA SER A 473 -3.11 25.24 11.94
C SER A 473 -2.13 24.26 11.32
N LYS A 474 -0.97 24.78 10.91
CA LYS A 474 0.17 24.01 10.41
C LYS A 474 1.40 24.41 11.21
N LYS A 475 2.07 23.41 11.80
CA LYS A 475 3.34 23.58 12.49
C LYS A 475 4.35 22.59 11.91
N ASP A 476 5.44 23.09 11.38
CA ASP A 476 6.54 22.26 10.90
C ASP A 476 7.66 22.27 11.94
N ARG A 477 8.21 21.10 12.26
CA ARG A 477 9.37 20.92 13.12
C ARG A 477 10.47 20.22 12.35
N GLN A 478 11.67 20.79 12.36
CA GLN A 478 12.83 20.05 11.90
C GLN A 478 13.32 19.12 13.01
N GLN A 479 13.36 17.83 12.72
CA GLN A 479 13.99 16.83 13.56
C GLN A 479 15.42 16.61 13.07
N LEU A 480 16.37 16.88 13.95
CA LEU A 480 17.78 16.56 13.76
C LEU A 480 18.07 15.21 14.42
N PHE A 481 18.90 14.41 13.78
CA PHE A 481 19.35 13.14 14.32
C PHE A 481 20.83 13.26 14.69
N SER A 482 21.14 13.11 15.97
CA SER A 482 22.50 13.01 16.48
C SER A 482 22.85 11.54 16.66
N GLY A 483 24.04 11.12 16.25
CA GLY A 483 24.49 9.74 16.47
C GLY A 483 25.75 9.41 15.69
N ARG A 484 26.32 8.25 16.01
CA ARG A 484 27.52 7.73 15.31
C ARG A 484 27.23 7.39 13.84
N TYR A 485 25.96 7.21 13.49
CA TYR A 485 25.48 6.88 12.16
C TYR A 485 24.60 8.02 11.64
N PRO A 486 24.97 8.66 10.52
CA PRO A 486 24.30 9.84 10.03
C PRO A 486 22.93 9.50 9.44
N ARG A 487 21.95 10.35 9.77
CA ARG A 487 20.59 10.33 9.22
C ARG A 487 20.23 11.74 8.79
N SER A 488 19.64 11.85 7.62
CA SER A 488 19.20 13.14 7.10
C SER A 488 18.15 13.77 8.04
N PRO A 489 18.19 15.09 8.25
CA PRO A 489 17.13 15.79 8.96
C PRO A 489 15.76 15.50 8.35
N GLU A 490 14.76 15.39 9.20
CA GLU A 490 13.36 15.23 8.79
C GLU A 490 12.59 16.51 9.06
N ILE A 491 11.71 16.89 8.13
CA ILE A 491 10.71 17.92 8.39
C ILE A 491 9.43 17.19 8.80
N GLN A 492 8.91 17.51 9.98
CA GLN A 492 7.72 16.88 10.55
C GLN A 492 6.59 17.90 10.61
N GLY A 493 5.52 17.65 9.85
CA GLY A 493 4.31 18.44 9.85
C GLY A 493 3.33 17.97 10.93
N PHE A 494 2.78 18.92 11.67
CA PHE A 494 1.73 18.75 12.65
C PHE A 494 0.58 19.68 12.30
N TYR A 495 -0.62 19.11 12.23
CA TYR A 495 -1.80 19.81 11.70
C TYR A 495 -2.92 19.83 12.74
N GLY A 496 -3.75 20.86 12.68
CA GLY A 496 -4.90 21.00 13.56
C GLY A 496 -5.87 22.03 13.03
N VAL A 497 -6.99 22.18 13.73
CA VAL A 497 -7.99 23.18 13.37
C VAL A 497 -8.60 23.79 14.62
N ARG A 498 -8.87 25.09 14.56
CA ARG A 498 -9.67 25.83 15.52
C ARG A 498 -10.94 26.35 14.86
N PHE A 499 -12.07 26.17 15.52
CA PHE A 499 -13.38 26.63 15.07
C PHE A 499 -13.99 27.55 16.12
N LYS A 500 -14.71 28.58 15.68
CA LYS A 500 -15.49 29.44 16.56
C LYS A 500 -16.75 29.91 15.86
N GLN A 501 -17.90 29.76 16.49
CA GLN A 501 -19.13 30.39 16.02
C GLN A 501 -18.96 31.92 16.06
N SER A 502 -19.10 32.57 14.92
CA SER A 502 -18.92 34.02 14.79
C SER A 502 -20.24 34.78 14.68
N SER A 503 -21.30 34.14 14.18
CA SER A 503 -22.62 34.78 14.14
C SER A 503 -23.38 34.64 15.48
N PRO A 504 -24.29 35.58 15.78
CA PRO A 504 -25.32 35.39 16.80
C PRO A 504 -26.19 34.16 16.48
N GLY A 505 -26.89 33.64 17.50
CA GLY A 505 -27.73 32.43 17.39
C GLY A 505 -27.28 31.33 18.33
N ILE A 506 -28.18 30.43 18.68
CA ILE A 506 -27.89 29.19 19.43
C ILE A 506 -27.91 28.06 18.41
N TYR A 507 -26.94 27.17 18.49
CA TYR A 507 -26.86 25.99 17.64
C TYR A 507 -26.27 24.87 18.48
N ASN A 508 -27.07 24.31 19.38
CA ASN A 508 -26.63 23.33 20.37
C ASN A 508 -26.65 21.90 19.81
N HIS A 509 -26.37 21.75 18.53
CA HIS A 509 -26.31 20.44 17.87
C HIS A 509 -24.87 19.98 17.74
N GLU A 510 -24.67 18.66 17.81
CA GLU A 510 -23.36 18.08 17.56
C GLU A 510 -22.94 18.35 16.11
N LEU A 511 -21.71 18.83 15.95
CA LEU A 511 -21.07 19.03 14.67
C LEU A 511 -19.93 18.03 14.52
N GLN A 512 -19.96 17.25 13.47
CA GLN A 512 -18.83 16.47 13.02
C GLN A 512 -17.85 17.38 12.29
N VAL A 513 -16.62 17.36 12.76
CA VAL A 513 -15.48 18.03 12.16
C VAL A 513 -14.65 17.00 11.42
N GLU A 514 -14.34 17.25 10.15
CA GLU A 514 -13.42 16.42 9.38
C GLU A 514 -12.32 17.28 8.74
N MET A 515 -11.07 16.93 8.99
CA MET A 515 -9.88 17.60 8.44
C MET A 515 -9.17 16.66 7.48
N PHE A 516 -8.81 17.17 6.31
CA PHE A 516 -7.96 16.52 5.31
C PHE A 516 -6.72 17.37 5.07
N VAL A 517 -5.55 16.75 5.11
CA VAL A 517 -4.28 17.40 4.80
C VAL A 517 -3.70 16.77 3.54
N ILE A 518 -3.41 17.62 2.56
CA ILE A 518 -3.01 17.21 1.23
C ILE A 518 -1.54 17.56 1.00
N GLY A 519 -0.79 16.58 0.53
CA GLY A 519 0.56 16.73 0.03
C GLY A 519 0.62 16.69 -1.48
N GLN A 520 1.76 17.07 -2.03
CA GLN A 520 2.07 16.91 -3.45
C GLN A 520 3.45 16.27 -3.61
N GLN A 521 3.48 15.18 -4.37
CA GLN A 521 4.71 14.53 -4.79
C GLN A 521 5.47 15.47 -5.71
N ASN A 522 6.76 15.72 -5.44
CA ASN A 522 7.62 16.53 -6.29
C ASN A 522 6.92 17.82 -6.75
N SER A 523 6.51 18.67 -5.82
CA SER A 523 5.73 19.89 -6.10
C SER A 523 6.28 20.73 -7.28
N ARG A 524 7.60 20.72 -7.48
CA ARG A 524 8.32 21.39 -8.57
C ARG A 524 8.17 20.74 -9.97
N LEU A 525 7.63 19.53 -10.05
CA LEU A 525 7.52 18.71 -11.28
C LEU A 525 6.09 18.23 -11.56
N THR A 526 5.07 18.84 -10.95
CA THR A 526 3.64 18.50 -11.14
C THR A 526 3.27 17.06 -10.80
N GLY A 527 3.90 16.46 -9.78
CA GLY A 527 3.53 15.11 -9.35
C GLY A 527 2.11 15.03 -8.76
N LYS A 528 1.66 13.79 -8.54
CA LYS A 528 0.33 13.48 -7.96
C LYS A 528 0.19 14.02 -6.54
N TYR A 529 -1.05 14.13 -6.10
CA TYR A 529 -1.38 14.54 -4.73
C TYR A 529 -1.47 13.32 -3.83
N ILE A 530 -1.29 13.51 -2.54
CA ILE A 530 -1.34 12.44 -1.53
C ILE A 530 -2.11 12.93 -0.31
N LEU A 531 -2.93 12.06 0.28
CA LEU A 531 -3.56 12.32 1.56
C LEU A 531 -2.53 12.09 2.67
N LEU A 532 -2.08 13.17 3.33
CA LEU A 532 -1.04 13.14 4.36
C LEU A 532 -1.59 12.89 5.76
N ASP A 533 -2.77 13.41 6.05
CA ASP A 533 -3.48 13.25 7.31
C ASP A 533 -4.99 13.38 7.08
N ARG A 534 -5.76 12.67 7.89
CA ARG A 534 -7.21 12.77 7.94
C ARG A 534 -7.67 12.54 9.37
N GLN A 535 -8.39 13.50 9.94
CA GLN A 535 -8.87 13.42 11.32
C GLN A 535 -10.35 13.72 11.39
N LYS A 536 -11.05 13.01 12.28
CA LYS A 536 -12.45 13.23 12.59
C LYS A 536 -12.61 13.50 14.08
N THR A 537 -13.42 14.48 14.43
CA THR A 537 -13.78 14.79 15.81
C THR A 537 -15.20 15.38 15.85
N VAL A 538 -15.75 15.55 17.04
CA VAL A 538 -17.10 16.08 17.24
C VAL A 538 -17.06 17.25 18.20
N PHE A 539 -17.97 18.20 18.02
CA PHE A 539 -18.05 19.42 18.81
C PHE A 539 -19.49 19.94 18.85
N THR A 540 -19.98 20.25 20.05
CA THR A 540 -21.26 20.95 20.21
C THR A 540 -20.98 22.40 20.66
N PRO A 541 -21.41 23.43 19.92
CA PRO A 541 -21.22 24.82 20.34
C PRO A 541 -22.09 25.14 21.55
N THR A 542 -21.47 25.29 22.73
CA THR A 542 -22.17 25.63 23.97
C THR A 542 -21.67 26.96 24.52
N ARG A 543 -22.42 27.54 25.46
CA ARG A 543 -21.93 28.73 26.19
C ARG A 543 -20.68 28.40 27.01
N GLU A 544 -20.60 27.20 27.57
CA GLU A 544 -19.49 26.75 28.42
C GLU A 544 -18.15 26.71 27.68
N ASN A 545 -18.14 26.14 26.46
CA ASN A 545 -16.95 26.12 25.62
C ASN A 545 -16.76 27.41 24.80
N GLN A 546 -17.50 28.48 25.14
CA GLN A 546 -17.50 29.76 24.43
C GLN A 546 -17.77 29.61 22.92
N ARG A 547 -18.50 28.55 22.54
CA ARG A 547 -18.81 28.15 21.15
C ARG A 547 -17.54 28.02 20.30
N SER A 548 -16.49 27.49 20.91
CA SER A 548 -15.19 27.31 20.29
C SER A 548 -14.59 25.96 20.61
N TYR A 549 -13.80 25.44 19.68
CA TYR A 549 -13.08 24.19 19.84
C TYR A 549 -11.79 24.21 19.03
N GLU A 550 -10.79 23.53 19.54
CA GLU A 550 -9.49 23.37 18.90
C GLU A 550 -9.02 21.94 19.08
N PHE A 551 -8.56 21.33 18.00
CA PHE A 551 -7.92 20.03 18.06
C PHE A 551 -6.66 20.03 17.20
N HIS A 552 -5.70 19.20 17.59
CA HIS A 552 -4.51 18.92 16.82
C HIS A 552 -4.40 17.41 16.62
N SER A 553 -4.04 17.02 15.40
CA SER A 553 -3.72 15.64 15.07
C SER A 553 -2.51 15.16 15.88
N GLY A 554 -2.61 13.95 16.43
CA GLY A 554 -1.46 13.25 17.01
C GLY A 554 -0.52 12.66 15.96
N ARG A 555 -0.95 12.67 14.68
CA ARG A 555 -0.19 12.10 13.57
C ARG A 555 1.04 12.94 13.25
N LYS A 556 2.18 12.27 13.14
CA LYS A 556 3.44 12.87 12.67
C LYS A 556 3.59 12.64 11.18
N VAL A 557 3.50 13.70 10.38
CA VAL A 557 3.69 13.61 8.92
C VAL A 557 5.13 13.95 8.57
N VAL A 558 5.89 12.99 8.02
CA VAL A 558 7.26 13.24 7.55
C VAL A 558 7.22 13.81 6.13
N LEU A 559 7.60 15.08 5.99
CA LEU A 559 7.78 15.76 4.72
C LEU A 559 9.21 15.55 4.24
N THR A 560 9.34 15.07 3.01
CA THR A 560 10.63 14.66 2.42
C THR A 560 11.13 15.65 1.34
N GLY A 561 10.58 16.87 1.37
CA GLY A 561 10.78 17.93 0.37
C GLY A 561 12.21 18.14 -0.14
N GLY A 562 12.33 18.67 -1.35
CA GLY A 562 13.63 19.00 -1.96
C GLY A 562 14.44 17.83 -2.52
N ILE A 563 14.06 16.58 -2.24
CA ILE A 563 14.57 15.39 -2.93
C ILE A 563 13.79 15.23 -4.25
N ARG A 564 14.43 14.76 -5.34
CA ARG A 564 13.79 14.55 -6.66
C ARG A 564 12.56 13.61 -6.64
N GLN A 565 12.24 12.99 -5.48
CA GLN A 565 11.14 12.06 -5.24
C GLN A 565 10.50 12.27 -3.84
N GLY A 566 10.50 13.49 -3.31
CA GLY A 566 9.93 13.83 -2.01
C GLY A 566 8.45 14.23 -2.06
N CYS A 567 7.82 14.37 -0.89
CA CYS A 567 6.49 14.92 -0.73
C CYS A 567 6.53 16.21 0.09
N ASP A 568 5.89 17.25 -0.43
CA ASP A 568 5.69 18.54 0.23
C ASP A 568 4.24 18.69 0.68
N TYR A 569 3.99 19.52 1.70
CA TYR A 569 2.64 19.98 2.01
C TYR A 569 2.08 20.84 0.87
N HIS A 570 0.82 20.65 0.50
CA HIS A 570 0.16 21.37 -0.58
C HIS A 570 -1.09 22.14 -0.15
N GLY A 571 -1.91 21.57 0.73
CA GLY A 571 -3.17 22.19 1.12
C GLY A 571 -3.94 21.40 2.17
N TYR A 572 -5.13 21.88 2.46
CA TYR A 572 -6.07 21.30 3.41
C TYR A 572 -7.52 21.55 2.97
N LEU A 573 -8.41 20.72 3.50
CA LEU A 573 -9.87 20.88 3.49
C LEU A 573 -10.39 20.57 4.90
N VAL A 574 -11.31 21.39 5.40
CA VAL A 574 -12.03 21.14 6.65
C VAL A 574 -13.52 21.31 6.44
N THR A 575 -14.32 20.36 6.93
CA THR A 575 -15.77 20.40 6.86
C THR A 575 -16.39 20.33 8.25
N LEU A 576 -17.47 21.09 8.45
CA LEU A 576 -18.40 20.95 9.57
C LEU A 576 -19.71 20.39 9.05
N THR A 577 -20.13 19.27 9.61
CA THR A 577 -21.35 18.56 9.21
C THR A 577 -22.24 18.41 10.44
N ASP A 578 -23.53 18.71 10.31
CA ASP A 578 -24.48 18.58 11.42
C ASP A 578 -25.00 17.15 11.58
N VAL A 579 -25.86 16.94 12.57
CA VAL A 579 -26.49 15.65 12.90
C VAL A 579 -27.31 15.04 11.76
N ARG A 580 -27.70 15.82 10.74
CA ARG A 580 -28.43 15.35 9.55
C ARG A 580 -27.48 14.88 8.44
N GLY A 581 -26.18 15.07 8.60
CA GLY A 581 -25.21 14.85 7.54
C GLY A 581 -25.08 16.05 6.58
N VAL A 582 -25.72 17.19 6.88
CA VAL A 582 -25.64 18.40 6.04
C VAL A 582 -24.37 19.18 6.37
N THR A 583 -23.60 19.54 5.35
CA THR A 583 -22.39 20.35 5.53
C THR A 583 -22.77 21.81 5.77
N VAL A 584 -22.54 22.29 6.99
CA VAL A 584 -22.93 23.64 7.43
C VAL A 584 -21.82 24.67 7.24
N ALA A 585 -20.56 24.24 7.17
CA ALA A 585 -19.44 25.11 6.83
C ALA A 585 -18.29 24.30 6.21
N VAL A 586 -17.57 24.94 5.30
CA VAL A 586 -16.37 24.39 4.65
C VAL A 586 -15.30 25.47 4.61
N GLU A 587 -14.08 25.11 4.99
CA GLU A 587 -12.90 25.93 4.79
C GLU A 587 -11.85 25.13 4.04
N THR A 588 -11.29 25.70 2.98
CA THR A 588 -10.34 24.99 2.14
C THR A 588 -9.31 25.92 1.54
N SER A 589 -8.08 25.44 1.47
CA SER A 589 -7.02 26.08 0.69
C SER A 589 -7.27 26.00 -0.83
N HIS A 590 -8.05 25.03 -1.31
CA HIS A 590 -8.33 24.83 -2.73
C HIS A 590 -9.77 24.35 -2.98
N LYS A 591 -10.50 25.05 -3.86
CA LYS A 591 -11.92 24.74 -4.16
C LYS A 591 -12.15 23.32 -4.68
N TRP A 592 -11.25 22.80 -5.51
CA TRP A 592 -11.35 21.46 -6.10
C TRP A 592 -11.38 20.33 -5.05
N LEU A 593 -10.87 20.56 -3.84
CA LEU A 593 -10.97 19.59 -2.75
C LEU A 593 -12.40 19.48 -2.24
N ALA A 594 -13.07 20.61 -2.03
CA ALA A 594 -14.45 20.64 -1.57
C ALA A 594 -15.41 20.09 -2.63
N GLU A 595 -15.18 20.41 -3.91
CA GLU A 595 -15.94 19.89 -5.06
C GLU A 595 -15.88 18.35 -5.19
N ASN A 596 -14.85 17.72 -4.61
CA ASN A 596 -14.62 16.27 -4.69
C ASN A 596 -14.57 15.61 -3.30
N LEU A 597 -15.26 16.18 -2.30
CA LEU A 597 -15.23 15.71 -0.91
C LEU A 597 -15.56 14.23 -0.77
N GLU A 598 -16.56 13.72 -1.50
CA GLU A 598 -16.96 12.32 -1.38
C GLU A 598 -15.86 11.37 -1.85
N ASN A 599 -15.16 11.68 -2.94
CA ASN A 599 -13.99 10.89 -3.38
C ASN A 599 -12.84 11.00 -2.37
N LEU A 600 -12.62 12.16 -1.73
CA LEU A 600 -11.62 12.31 -0.66
C LEU A 600 -11.95 11.43 0.56
N LYS A 601 -13.23 11.28 0.90
CA LYS A 601 -13.67 10.43 2.02
C LYS A 601 -13.42 8.95 1.80
N GLU A 602 -13.27 8.49 0.55
CA GLU A 602 -12.91 7.11 0.21
C GLU A 602 -11.41 6.82 0.36
N LEU A 603 -10.56 7.86 0.42
CA LEU A 603 -9.12 7.70 0.52
C LEU A 603 -8.68 7.35 1.95
N LYS A 604 -7.68 6.47 2.01
CA LYS A 604 -6.87 6.21 3.21
C LYS A 604 -5.67 7.14 3.21
N VAL A 605 -5.18 7.47 4.40
CA VAL A 605 -3.93 8.24 4.52
C VAL A 605 -2.79 7.46 3.86
N GLY A 606 -1.96 8.17 3.09
CA GLY A 606 -0.92 7.58 2.24
C GLY A 606 -1.36 7.35 0.78
N ASN A 607 -2.67 7.34 0.48
CA ASN A 607 -3.13 7.16 -0.89
C ASN A 607 -2.76 8.36 -1.77
N TYR A 608 -2.27 8.04 -2.97
CA TYR A 608 -2.11 9.02 -4.04
C TYR A 608 -3.43 9.26 -4.78
N MET A 609 -3.62 10.49 -5.28
CA MET A 609 -4.82 10.90 -5.98
C MET A 609 -4.53 11.86 -7.15
N ASP A 610 -5.45 11.86 -8.11
CA ASP A 610 -5.46 12.84 -9.19
C ASP A 610 -6.12 14.17 -8.74
N LYS A 611 -5.72 15.28 -9.36
CA LYS A 611 -6.25 16.61 -9.02
C LYS A 611 -7.73 16.80 -9.40
N LYS A 612 -8.14 16.20 -10.53
CA LYS A 612 -9.42 16.54 -11.18
C LYS A 612 -10.58 15.90 -10.42
N SER A 613 -10.42 14.66 -9.98
CA SER A 613 -11.47 13.90 -9.30
C SER A 613 -11.16 13.50 -7.87
N CYS A 614 -9.96 13.72 -7.34
CA CYS A 614 -9.51 13.16 -6.06
C CYS A 614 -9.64 11.63 -5.99
N LYS A 615 -9.63 10.93 -7.14
CA LYS A 615 -9.72 9.47 -7.18
C LYS A 615 -8.35 8.88 -6.97
N ARG A 616 -8.32 7.71 -6.31
CA ARG A 616 -7.10 6.96 -6.04
C ARG A 616 -6.34 6.68 -7.35
N THR A 617 -5.04 6.90 -7.34
CA THR A 617 -4.13 6.65 -8.48
C THR A 617 -2.76 6.24 -7.96
N PHE A 618 -1.88 5.76 -8.83
CA PHE A 618 -0.49 5.52 -8.48
C PHE A 618 0.33 6.84 -8.43
N PRO A 619 1.43 6.89 -7.67
CA PRO A 619 2.36 8.01 -7.73
C PRO A 619 2.90 8.23 -9.14
N THR A 620 3.35 9.46 -9.42
CA THR A 620 4.11 9.72 -10.64
C THR A 620 5.45 9.02 -10.54
N ARG A 621 5.67 8.04 -11.43
CA ARG A 621 6.94 7.32 -11.52
C ARG A 621 8.06 8.23 -12.03
N PRO A 622 9.30 8.06 -11.57
CA PRO A 622 10.44 8.74 -12.16
C PRO A 622 10.56 8.41 -13.65
N LYS A 623 10.70 9.45 -14.48
CA LYS A 623 10.92 9.30 -15.92
C LYS A 623 12.21 8.50 -16.21
N LYS A 624 12.23 7.86 -17.38
CA LYS A 624 13.41 7.22 -17.97
C LYS A 624 14.58 8.23 -17.98
N SER A 625 15.68 7.97 -17.27
CA SER A 625 16.87 8.85 -17.31
C SER A 625 17.84 8.41 -18.40
N GLY A 626 18.47 9.34 -19.11
CA GLY A 626 19.50 9.02 -20.12
C GLY A 626 20.89 8.67 -19.58
N ARG A 627 21.09 8.60 -18.25
CA ARG A 627 22.41 8.45 -17.59
C ARG A 627 22.64 7.10 -16.88
N TYR A 628 21.76 6.11 -17.06
CA TYR A 628 21.96 4.75 -16.53
C TYR A 628 21.67 3.69 -17.57
#